data_AF-A0A0R2CFP1-F1
#
_entry.id   AF-A0A0R2CFP1-F1
#
_cell.length_a   1.000
_cell.length_b   1.000
_cell.length_c   1.000
_cell.angle_alpha   90.00
_cell.angle_beta   90.00
_cell.angle_gamma   90.00
#
_symmetry.space_group_name_H-M   'P 1'
#
loop_
_entity.id
_entity.type
_entity.pdbx_description
1 polymer ?
#
loop_
_entity_poly.entity_id
_entity_poly.type
_entity_poly.pdbx_seq_one_letter_code
_entity_poly.pdbx_strand_id
1 'polypeptide(L)'
;MNMAKDETAAKAFLANAADEPDAVFVRIEFFDPVDLDPASHPDLKDMGEWEWNDKHDHLMLIDPDGKSFNARKFMTVLRHDGVPETAYEVREIPVKDAKPELVA
;
A
#
# COMPACT_ATOMS: atom_id res chain seq x y z
N MET A 1 5.56 5.19 21.61
CA MET A 1 4.10 5.35 21.38
C MET A 1 3.87 5.05 19.92
N ASN A 2 3.66 3.79 19.54
CA ASN A 2 3.14 3.49 18.21
C ASN A 2 1.63 3.41 18.39
N MET A 3 0.94 4.47 17.97
CA MET A 3 -0.50 4.37 17.76
C MET A 3 -0.67 3.39 16.61
N ALA A 4 -1.04 2.16 16.92
CA ALA A 4 -1.59 1.24 15.92
C ALA A 4 -2.71 2.02 15.21
N LYS A 5 -2.49 2.40 13.96
CA LYS A 5 -3.51 3.15 13.22
C LYS A 5 -4.66 2.20 12.93
N ASP A 6 -5.85 2.63 13.33
CA ASP A 6 -7.04 1.80 13.38
C ASP A 6 -7.60 1.51 11.98
N GLU A 7 -8.49 0.53 11.92
CA GLU A 7 -9.31 0.19 10.74
C GLU A 7 -10.06 1.43 10.16
N THR A 8 -10.30 2.45 10.98
CA THR A 8 -10.94 3.71 10.57
C THR A 8 -10.02 4.52 9.66
N ALA A 9 -8.73 4.63 9.99
CA ALA A 9 -7.74 5.35 9.19
C ALA A 9 -7.56 4.70 7.80
N ALA A 10 -7.49 3.37 7.75
CA ALA A 10 -7.40 2.62 6.51
C ALA A 10 -8.62 2.82 5.60
N LYS A 11 -9.83 2.81 6.18
CA LYS A 11 -11.07 3.09 5.45
C LYS A 11 -11.15 4.54 4.97
N ALA A 12 -10.72 5.50 5.78
CA ALA A 12 -10.67 6.91 5.40
C ALA A 12 -9.67 7.15 4.27
N PHE A 13 -8.51 6.47 4.32
CA PHE A 13 -7.49 6.52 3.28
C PHE A 13 -8.05 6.07 1.92
N LEU A 14 -8.74 4.92 1.88
CA LEU A 14 -9.40 4.47 0.66
C LEU A 14 -10.51 5.42 0.19
N ALA A 15 -11.32 5.95 1.11
CA ALA A 15 -12.43 6.84 0.79
C ALA A 15 -11.96 8.17 0.16
N ASN A 16 -10.82 8.70 0.60
CA ASN A 16 -10.26 9.94 0.06
C ASN A 16 -9.83 9.84 -1.41
N ALA A 17 -9.56 8.62 -1.89
CA ALA A 17 -9.16 8.38 -3.27
C ALA A 17 -10.36 8.17 -4.23
N ALA A 18 -11.59 8.03 -3.69
CA ALA A 18 -12.75 7.57 -4.45
C ALA A 18 -13.22 8.53 -5.55
N ASP A 19 -12.81 9.79 -5.50
CA ASP A 19 -13.20 10.82 -6.47
C ASP A 19 -12.28 10.90 -7.69
N GLU A 20 -11.15 10.18 -7.69
CA GLU A 20 -10.17 10.17 -8.79
C GLU A 20 -10.47 9.02 -9.77
N PRO A 21 -10.89 9.30 -11.03
CA PRO A 21 -11.43 8.28 -11.94
C PRO A 21 -10.39 7.26 -12.43
N ASP A 22 -9.12 7.66 -12.45
CA ASP A 22 -7.98 6.84 -12.89
C ASP A 22 -7.18 6.27 -11.71
N ALA A 23 -7.57 6.57 -10.47
CA ALA A 23 -6.81 6.12 -9.31
C ALA A 23 -6.86 4.60 -9.14
N VAL A 24 -5.73 4.05 -8.72
CA VAL A 24 -5.55 2.63 -8.40
C VAL A 24 -5.20 2.52 -6.91
N PHE A 25 -5.98 1.71 -6.20
CA PHE A 25 -5.65 1.25 -4.87
C PHE A 25 -4.77 0.01 -4.98
N VAL A 26 -3.61 0.08 -4.33
CA VAL A 26 -2.69 -1.05 -4.24
C VAL A 26 -2.65 -1.52 -2.80
N ARG A 27 -2.94 -2.81 -2.60
CA ARG A 27 -2.77 -3.49 -1.32
C ARG A 27 -1.56 -4.40 -1.39
N ILE A 28 -0.65 -4.24 -0.45
CA ILE A 28 0.46 -5.15 -0.21
C ILE A 28 0.22 -5.81 1.15
N GLU A 29 -0.04 -7.10 1.12
CA GLU A 29 -0.28 -7.92 2.32
C GLU A 29 1.01 -8.67 2.65
N PHE A 30 1.60 -8.41 3.81
CA PHE A 30 2.81 -9.09 4.26
C PHE A 30 2.44 -10.30 5.14
N PHE A 31 3.01 -11.46 4.82
CA PHE A 31 2.84 -12.69 5.60
C PHE A 31 3.87 -12.85 6.71
N ASP A 32 4.97 -12.09 6.62
CA ASP A 32 6.05 -12.02 7.60
C ASP A 32 6.25 -10.54 8.01
N PRO A 33 6.69 -10.25 9.25
CA PRO A 33 6.99 -8.88 9.66
C PRO A 33 8.09 -8.25 8.80
N VAL A 34 7.83 -7.04 8.29
CA VAL A 34 8.78 -6.25 7.50
C VAL A 34 8.96 -4.88 8.12
N ASP A 35 10.22 -4.45 8.29
CA ASP A 35 10.57 -3.09 8.71
C ASP A 35 10.82 -2.23 7.45
N LEU A 36 9.75 -1.66 6.91
CA LEU A 36 9.77 -0.84 5.70
C LEU A 36 8.96 0.44 5.90
N ASP A 37 9.61 1.58 5.69
CA ASP A 37 8.92 2.88 5.57
C ASP A 37 9.02 3.38 4.12
N PRO A 38 8.02 3.08 3.29
CA PRO A 38 8.07 3.44 1.87
C PRO A 38 7.90 4.94 1.63
N ALA A 39 7.32 5.68 2.58
CA ALA A 39 7.14 7.12 2.47
C ALA A 39 8.47 7.89 2.64
N SER A 40 9.43 7.32 3.37
CA SER A 40 10.79 7.87 3.47
C SER A 40 11.81 7.19 2.55
N HIS A 41 11.49 6.02 2.00
CA HIS A 41 12.41 5.29 1.12
C HIS A 41 12.64 6.03 -0.21
N PRO A 42 13.90 6.30 -0.61
CA PRO A 42 14.23 7.15 -1.76
C PRO A 42 13.66 6.63 -3.09
N ASP A 43 13.48 5.32 -3.21
CA ASP A 43 12.95 4.68 -4.42
C ASP A 43 11.43 4.46 -4.42
N LEU A 44 10.75 4.57 -3.28
CA LEU A 44 9.33 4.21 -3.14
C LEU A 44 8.43 5.43 -2.86
N LYS A 45 8.97 6.48 -2.25
CA LYS A 45 8.21 7.67 -1.81
C LYS A 45 7.40 8.35 -2.91
N ASP A 46 7.82 8.22 -4.17
CA ASP A 46 7.20 8.87 -5.32
C ASP A 46 6.22 7.95 -6.08
N MET A 47 5.94 6.74 -5.56
CA MET A 47 5.00 5.78 -6.20
C MET A 47 3.52 6.09 -5.95
N GLY A 48 3.23 7.03 -5.05
CA GLY A 48 1.88 7.42 -4.64
C GLY A 48 1.83 7.75 -3.15
N GLU A 49 0.63 7.78 -2.59
CA GLU A 49 0.43 7.99 -1.16
C GLU A 49 0.44 6.65 -0.43
N TRP A 50 1.25 6.53 0.63
CA TRP A 50 1.39 5.29 1.40
C TRP A 50 0.68 5.39 2.74
N GLU A 51 0.04 4.31 3.18
CA GLU A 51 -0.50 4.19 4.54
C GLU A 51 -0.37 2.75 5.06
N TRP A 52 0.11 2.60 6.29
CA TRP A 52 0.14 1.31 6.98
C TRP A 52 -1.18 1.02 7.69
N ASN A 53 -1.65 -0.21 7.57
CA ASN A 53 -2.69 -0.78 8.42
C ASN A 53 -2.07 -1.85 9.32
N ASP A 54 -1.49 -1.39 10.44
CA ASP A 54 -0.74 -2.22 11.40
C ASP A 54 -1.57 -3.36 12.02
N LYS A 55 -2.91 -3.25 12.00
CA LYS A 55 -3.80 -4.28 12.56
C LYS A 55 -3.86 -5.53 11.68
N HIS A 56 -3.55 -5.40 10.40
CA HIS A 56 -3.69 -6.45 9.39
C HIS A 56 -2.39 -6.75 8.65
N ASP A 57 -1.25 -6.18 9.07
CA ASP A 57 0.04 -6.31 8.38
C ASP A 57 -0.05 -5.94 6.88
N HIS A 58 -0.93 -4.98 6.56
CA HIS A 58 -1.11 -4.48 5.20
C HIS A 58 -0.42 -3.12 5.04
N LEU A 59 0.38 -3.01 3.99
CA LEU A 59 0.78 -1.73 3.44
C LEU A 59 -0.18 -1.37 2.29
N MET A 60 -0.73 -0.18 2.35
CA MET A 60 -1.65 0.35 1.36
C MET A 60 -1.00 1.49 0.60
N LEU A 61 -1.36 1.61 -0.67
CA LEU A 61 -0.95 2.71 -1.53
C LEU A 61 -2.14 3.18 -2.37
N ILE A 62 -2.27 4.49 -2.51
CA ILE A 62 -3.11 5.11 -3.54
C ILE A 62 -2.19 5.70 -4.60
N ASP A 63 -2.32 5.17 -5.82
CA ASP A 63 -1.73 5.72 -7.04
C ASP A 63 -2.81 6.57 -7.74
N PRO A 64 -2.77 7.91 -7.62
CA PRO A 64 -3.86 8.78 -8.07
C PRO A 64 -4.04 8.79 -9.58
N ASP A 65 -3.01 8.46 -10.36
CA ASP A 65 -3.05 8.48 -11.83
C ASP A 65 -2.98 7.09 -12.48
N GLY A 66 -2.89 6.04 -11.65
CA GLY A 66 -2.77 4.65 -12.07
C GLY A 66 -1.50 4.34 -12.87
N LYS A 67 -0.48 5.21 -12.76
CA LYS A 67 0.79 5.13 -13.51
C LYS A 67 2.01 5.30 -12.61
N SER A 68 1.84 5.82 -11.41
CA SER A 68 2.94 6.10 -10.48
C SER A 68 3.46 4.83 -9.82
N PHE A 69 2.58 3.87 -9.54
CA PHE A 69 2.98 2.59 -8.96
C PHE A 69 3.70 1.71 -9.99
N ASN A 70 4.91 1.28 -9.64
CA ASN A 70 5.68 0.35 -10.45
C ASN A 70 5.98 -0.91 -9.66
N ALA A 71 5.13 -1.92 -9.81
CA ALA A 71 5.23 -3.19 -9.10
C ALA A 71 6.62 -3.83 -9.24
N ARG A 72 7.23 -3.80 -10.45
CA ARG A 72 8.56 -4.37 -10.67
C ARG A 72 9.65 -3.63 -9.89
N LYS A 73 9.60 -2.30 -9.83
CA LYS A 73 10.53 -1.49 -9.04
C LYS A 73 10.35 -1.78 -7.55
N PHE A 74 9.10 -1.81 -7.08
CA PHE A 74 8.75 -2.14 -5.69
C PHE A 74 9.33 -3.51 -5.27
N MET A 75 9.04 -4.57 -6.03
CA MET A 75 9.57 -5.91 -5.75
C MET A 75 11.11 -5.96 -5.77
N THR A 76 11.75 -5.16 -6.65
CA THR A 76 13.22 -5.10 -6.72
C THR A 76 13.82 -4.46 -5.47
N VAL A 77 13.21 -3.39 -4.94
CA VAL A 77 13.60 -2.74 -3.69
C VAL A 77 13.43 -3.72 -2.52
N LEU A 78 12.26 -4.35 -2.39
CA LEU A 78 12.01 -5.33 -1.34
C LEU A 78 13.04 -6.45 -1.31
N ARG A 79 13.38 -7.01 -2.48
CA ARG A 79 14.41 -8.04 -2.57
C ARG A 79 15.80 -7.54 -2.16
N HIS A 80 16.15 -6.30 -2.53
CA HIS A 80 17.42 -5.70 -2.13
C HIS A 80 17.50 -5.50 -0.61
N ASP A 81 16.37 -5.19 0.02
CA ASP A 81 16.24 -4.99 1.45
C ASP A 81 16.04 -6.31 2.22
N GLY A 82 16.14 -7.45 1.53
CA GLY A 82 16.12 -8.78 2.13
C GLY A 82 14.74 -9.39 2.33
N VAL A 83 13.67 -8.76 1.83
CA VAL A 83 12.31 -9.29 1.86
C VAL A 83 12.10 -10.27 0.70
N PRO A 84 11.80 -11.55 0.95
CA PRO A 84 11.60 -12.53 -0.12
C PRO A 84 10.26 -12.29 -0.85
N GLU A 85 10.20 -12.63 -2.14
CA GLU A 85 8.97 -12.50 -2.95
C GLU A 85 7.80 -13.35 -2.41
N THR A 86 8.07 -14.33 -1.55
CA THR A 86 7.05 -15.16 -0.89
C THR A 86 6.49 -14.55 0.39
N ALA A 87 7.06 -13.45 0.88
CA ALA A 87 6.62 -12.80 2.12
C ALA A 87 5.47 -11.81 1.91
N TYR A 88 5.02 -11.59 0.67
CA TYR A 88 3.95 -10.65 0.40
C TYR A 88 3.10 -11.00 -0.83
N GLU A 89 1.90 -10.43 -0.87
CA GLU A 89 1.04 -10.41 -2.05
C GLU A 89 0.73 -8.96 -2.44
N VAL A 90 0.83 -8.62 -3.73
CA VAL A 90 0.46 -7.30 -4.27
C VAL A 90 -0.83 -7.42 -5.07
N ARG A 91 -1.81 -6.57 -4.77
CA ARG A 91 -3.06 -6.45 -5.52
C ARG A 91 -3.30 -5.02 -5.95
N GLU A 92 -3.46 -4.80 -7.25
CA GLU A 92 -3.85 -3.52 -7.85
C GLU A 92 -5.34 -3.55 -8.18
N ILE A 93 -6.10 -2.56 -7.69
CA ILE A 93 -7.56 -2.52 -7.76
C ILE A 93 -7.95 -1.09 -8.17
N PRO A 94 -8.68 -0.88 -9.28
CA PRO A 94 -9.22 0.44 -9.59
C PRO A 94 -10.03 0.97 -8.40
N VAL A 95 -9.80 2.21 -7.96
CA VAL A 95 -10.41 2.72 -6.71
C VAL A 95 -11.94 2.65 -6.77
N LYS A 96 -12.54 2.91 -7.93
CA LYS A 96 -13.99 2.77 -8.17
C LYS A 96 -14.55 1.37 -7.86
N ASP A 97 -13.72 0.34 -7.91
CA ASP A 97 -14.06 -1.06 -7.66
C ASP A 97 -13.59 -1.51 -6.25
N ALA A 98 -12.79 -0.69 -5.57
CA ALA A 98 -12.27 -0.98 -4.25
C ALA A 98 -13.35 -0.75 -3.18
N LYS A 99 -13.61 -1.78 -2.38
CA LYS A 99 -14.59 -1.71 -1.29
C LYS A 99 -13.90 -1.55 0.08
N PRO A 100 -14.56 -0.92 1.07
CA PRO A 100 -13.99 -0.75 2.41
C PRO A 100 -13.58 -2.07 3.10
N GLU A 101 -14.19 -3.20 2.74
CA GLU A 101 -13.85 -4.52 3.28
C GLU A 101 -12.48 -5.02 2.83
N LEU A 102 -11.84 -4.38 1.84
CA LEU A 102 -10.48 -4.73 1.39
C LEU A 102 -9.39 -4.28 2.37
N VAL A 103 -9.73 -3.32 3.24
CA VAL A 103 -8.83 -2.68 4.20
C VAL A 103 -9.26 -2.94 5.66
N ALA A 104 -10.25 -3.81 5.86
CA ALA A 104 -10.87 -4.14 7.15
C ALA A 104 -10.41 -5.48 7.73
#